data_AF-A0A6B2ZF39-F1
#
_entry.id   AF-A0A6B2ZF39-F1
#
_cell.length_a   1.000
_cell.length_b   1.000
_cell.length_c   1.000
_cell.angle_alpha   90.00
_cell.angle_beta   90.00
_cell.angle_gamma   90.00
#
_symmetry.space_group_name_H-M   'P 1'
#
loop_
_entity.id
_entity.type
_entity.pdbx_description
1 polymer ?
#
loop_
_entity_poly.entity_id
_entity_poly.type
_entity_poly.pdbx_seq_one_letter_code
_entity_poly.pdbx_strand_id
1 'polypeptide(L)'
;MAPGRDSAHRAAYLAFVGAIPADRVLDHVCHSRDQACPGGSTCPHRRCVNPAHLEAVTGGVNTLRGRSVWALNARKTHCKHGHAFTPENTYQRHDGRACRTCIRAATARYRSKKRGTPR
;
A
#
# COMPACT_ATOMS: atom_id res chain seq x y z
N MET A 1 -8.57 -34.60 -6.95
CA MET A 1 -8.56 -33.26 -6.33
C MET A 1 -9.93 -32.66 -6.53
N ALA A 2 -10.68 -32.35 -5.46
CA ALA A 2 -11.98 -31.70 -5.60
C ALA A 2 -11.78 -30.30 -6.21
N PRO A 3 -12.55 -29.88 -7.22
CA PRO A 3 -12.43 -28.54 -7.75
C PRO A 3 -12.89 -27.57 -6.66
N GLY A 4 -11.92 -26.91 -6.01
CA GLY A 4 -12.20 -25.75 -5.19
C GLY A 4 -12.94 -24.72 -6.07
N ARG A 5 -13.88 -23.96 -5.49
CA ARG A 5 -14.51 -22.86 -6.20
C ARG A 5 -13.45 -21.81 -6.54
N ASP A 6 -12.79 -21.97 -7.67
CA ASP A 6 -11.92 -20.94 -8.20
C ASP A 6 -12.76 -19.68 -8.44
N SER A 7 -12.26 -18.54 -7.98
CA SER A 7 -12.94 -17.28 -8.23
C SER A 7 -13.04 -17.06 -9.74
N ALA A 8 -14.11 -16.39 -10.21
CA ALA A 8 -14.31 -16.15 -11.64
C ALA A 8 -13.08 -15.51 -12.33
N HIS A 9 -12.33 -14.69 -11.59
CA HIS A 9 -11.05 -14.13 -12.01
C HIS A 9 -9.97 -15.19 -12.28
N ARG A 10 -9.79 -16.16 -11.36
CA ARG A 10 -8.82 -17.25 -11.52
C ARG A 10 -9.20 -18.16 -12.68
N ALA A 11 -10.48 -18.53 -12.78
CA ALA A 11 -10.97 -19.34 -13.88
C ALA A 11 -10.71 -18.67 -15.24
N ALA A 12 -11.04 -17.38 -15.38
CA ALA A 12 -10.76 -16.62 -16.60
C ALA A 12 -9.25 -16.54 -16.91
N TYR A 13 -8.42 -16.25 -15.91
CA TYR A 13 -6.96 -16.17 -16.11
C TYR A 13 -6.38 -17.52 -16.55
N LEU A 14 -6.77 -18.62 -15.91
CA LEU A 14 -6.30 -19.97 -16.26
C LEU A 14 -6.71 -20.37 -17.68
N ALA A 15 -7.93 -20.02 -18.10
CA ALA A 15 -8.46 -20.39 -19.41
C ALA A 15 -7.81 -19.63 -20.58
N PHE A 16 -7.42 -18.37 -20.37
CA PHE A 16 -6.97 -17.49 -21.46
C PHE A 16 -5.50 -17.05 -21.37
N VAL A 17 -4.86 -17.18 -20.21
CA VAL A 17 -3.46 -16.77 -19.99
C VAL A 17 -2.61 -17.96 -19.56
N GLY A 18 -3.09 -18.75 -18.59
CA GLY A 18 -2.42 -19.97 -18.14
C GLY A 18 -2.18 -20.00 -16.63
N ALA A 19 -1.25 -20.85 -16.20
CA ALA A 19 -1.02 -21.15 -14.79
C ALA A 19 -0.67 -19.92 -13.95
N ILE A 20 -1.23 -19.85 -12.74
CA ILE A 20 -0.89 -18.84 -11.73
C ILE A 20 0.17 -19.45 -10.81
N PRO A 21 1.39 -18.89 -10.73
CA PRO A 21 2.42 -19.41 -9.84
C PRO A 21 1.96 -19.41 -8.37
N ALA A 22 2.45 -20.38 -7.58
CA ALA A 22 1.99 -20.59 -6.21
C ALA A 22 2.24 -19.40 -5.26
N ASP A 23 3.25 -18.58 -5.55
CA ASP A 23 3.61 -17.36 -4.80
C ASP A 23 2.87 -16.10 -5.30
N ARG A 24 1.92 -16.25 -6.22
CA ARG A 24 1.23 -15.13 -6.89
C ARG A 24 -0.26 -15.08 -6.60
N VAL A 25 -0.75 -13.85 -6.58
CA VAL A 25 -2.17 -13.49 -6.50
C VAL A 25 -2.54 -12.69 -7.75
N LEU A 26 -3.82 -12.72 -8.13
CA LEU A 26 -4.31 -11.90 -9.25
C LEU A 26 -4.65 -10.49 -8.76
N ASP A 27 -4.04 -9.50 -9.39
CA ASP A 27 -4.31 -8.07 -9.20
C ASP A 27 -5.10 -7.52 -10.38
N HIS A 28 -6.05 -6.61 -10.10
CA HIS A 28 -6.85 -5.93 -11.11
C HIS A 28 -6.13 -4.67 -11.59
N VAL A 29 -5.40 -4.75 -12.70
CA VAL A 29 -4.67 -3.59 -13.24
C VAL A 29 -5.61 -2.46 -13.71
N CYS A 30 -6.86 -2.77 -14.05
CA CYS A 30 -7.88 -1.78 -14.39
C CYS A 30 -8.21 -0.83 -13.21
N HIS A 31 -8.15 -1.32 -11.96
CA HIS A 31 -8.27 -0.44 -10.80
C HIS A 31 -7.07 0.51 -10.68
N SER A 32 -5.84 0.00 -10.86
CA SER A 32 -4.63 0.82 -10.72
C SER A 32 -4.48 1.85 -11.84
N ARG A 33 -5.00 1.57 -13.04
CA ARG A 33 -5.01 2.49 -14.18
C ARG A 33 -6.06 3.59 -14.03
N ASP A 34 -7.20 3.30 -13.41
CA ASP A 34 -8.23 4.31 -13.15
C ASP A 34 -7.93 5.14 -11.88
N GLN A 35 -7.49 6.38 -12.10
CA GLN A 35 -7.21 7.34 -11.03
C GLN A 35 -8.47 7.79 -10.30
N ALA A 36 -9.66 7.70 -10.91
CA ALA A 36 -10.93 8.05 -10.28
C ALA A 36 -11.51 6.91 -9.43
N CYS A 37 -11.00 5.68 -9.57
CA CYS A 37 -11.55 4.52 -8.89
C CYS A 37 -11.51 4.66 -7.36
N PRO A 38 -12.63 4.64 -6.62
CA PRO A 38 -12.60 4.81 -5.16
C PRO A 38 -11.81 3.70 -4.43
N GLY A 39 -11.63 2.55 -5.07
CA GLY A 39 -11.05 1.36 -4.45
C GLY A 39 -12.02 0.69 -3.47
N GLY A 40 -11.50 -0.27 -2.69
CA GLY A 40 -12.28 -0.97 -1.66
C GLY A 40 -13.44 -1.82 -2.22
N SER A 41 -14.46 -2.05 -1.40
CA SER A 41 -15.63 -2.89 -1.75
C SER A 41 -16.56 -2.26 -2.79
N THR A 42 -16.48 -0.94 -2.97
CA THR A 42 -17.26 -0.17 -3.95
C THR A 42 -16.52 0.07 -5.27
N CYS A 43 -15.31 -0.48 -5.41
CA CYS A 43 -14.55 -0.44 -6.66
C CYS A 43 -15.38 -1.03 -7.81
N PRO A 44 -15.69 -0.27 -8.88
CA PRO A 44 -16.44 -0.81 -10.02
C PRO A 44 -15.70 -1.94 -10.72
N HIS A 45 -14.36 -1.92 -10.67
CA HIS A 45 -13.50 -2.91 -11.33
C HIS A 45 -13.41 -4.26 -10.62
N ARG A 46 -13.88 -4.38 -9.37
CA ARG A 46 -13.79 -5.64 -8.60
C ARG A 46 -14.54 -6.83 -9.22
N ARG A 47 -15.44 -6.53 -10.17
CA ARG A 47 -16.25 -7.51 -10.92
C ARG A 47 -15.65 -7.84 -12.29
N CYS A 48 -14.60 -7.14 -12.71
CA CYS A 48 -13.99 -7.34 -14.02
C CYS A 48 -13.23 -8.66 -14.07
N VAL A 49 -13.62 -9.56 -14.97
CA VAL A 49 -12.97 -10.88 -15.17
C VAL A 49 -12.17 -10.95 -16.47
N ASN A 50 -12.01 -9.82 -17.19
CA ASN A 50 -11.22 -9.79 -18.42
C ASN A 50 -9.76 -10.18 -18.11
N PRO A 51 -9.22 -11.27 -18.68
CA PRO A 51 -7.87 -11.72 -18.40
C PRO A 51 -6.79 -10.67 -18.72
N ALA A 52 -7.02 -9.81 -19.72
CA ALA A 52 -6.11 -8.71 -20.06
C ALA A 52 -6.04 -7.60 -18.99
N HIS A 53 -6.97 -7.60 -18.03
CA HIS A 53 -7.01 -6.70 -16.89
C HIS A 53 -6.57 -7.36 -15.58
N LEU A 54 -6.06 -8.58 -15.64
CA LEU A 54 -5.56 -9.33 -14.49
C LEU A 54 -4.05 -9.56 -14.64
N GLU A 55 -3.30 -9.44 -13.55
CA GLU A 55 -1.87 -9.69 -13.52
C GLU A 55 -1.52 -10.58 -12.32
N ALA A 56 -0.74 -11.65 -12.55
CA ALA A 56 -0.23 -12.49 -11.48
C ALA A 56 0.97 -11.82 -10.80
N VAL A 57 0.76 -11.22 -9.63
CA VAL A 57 1.75 -10.44 -8.89
C VAL A 57 1.98 -11.01 -7.48
N THR A 58 3.03 -10.57 -6.79
CA THR A 58 3.20 -10.92 -5.37
C THR A 58 2.14 -10.25 -4.51
N GLY A 59 1.86 -10.81 -3.33
CA GLY A 59 0.96 -10.19 -2.35
C GLY A 59 1.39 -8.77 -1.95
N GLY A 60 2.71 -8.50 -1.92
CA GLY A 60 3.26 -7.17 -1.67
C GLY A 60 2.92 -6.16 -2.77
N VAL A 61 3.09 -6.55 -4.04
CA VAL A 61 2.73 -5.69 -5.18
C VAL A 61 1.23 -5.42 -5.20
N ASN A 62 0.39 -6.45 -5.06
CA ASN A 62 -1.08 -6.29 -5.00
C ASN A 62 -1.49 -5.31 -3.88
N THR A 63 -0.88 -5.45 -2.69
CA THR A 63 -1.16 -4.57 -1.55
C THR A 63 -0.73 -3.13 -1.81
N LEU A 64 0.47 -2.92 -2.36
CA LEU A 64 1.02 -1.58 -2.62
C LEU A 64 0.35 -0.87 -3.80
N ARG A 65 -0.23 -1.59 -4.75
CA ARG A 65 -1.02 -1.01 -5.85
C ARG A 65 -2.40 -0.54 -5.41
N GLY A 66 -2.98 -1.17 -4.38
CA GLY A 66 -4.28 -0.79 -3.84
C GLY A 66 -4.31 0.58 -3.14
N ARG A 67 -5.46 0.90 -2.53
CA ARG A 67 -5.74 2.16 -1.81
C ARG A 67 -5.84 2.01 -0.29
N SER A 68 -5.22 0.97 0.28
CA SER A 68 -5.15 0.79 1.73
C SER A 68 -4.35 1.92 2.39
N VAL A 69 -4.57 2.13 3.70
CA VAL A 69 -3.78 3.08 4.49
C VAL A 69 -2.27 2.80 4.41
N TRP A 70 -1.89 1.52 4.30
CA TRP A 70 -0.51 1.09 4.12
C TRP A 70 0.06 1.55 2.78
N ALA A 71 -0.64 1.30 1.68
CA ALA A 71 -0.22 1.72 0.34
C ALA A 71 -0.14 3.25 0.20
N LEU A 72 -1.14 3.96 0.74
CA LEU A 72 -1.14 5.42 0.78
C LEU A 72 0.06 5.95 1.58
N ASN A 73 0.31 5.39 2.76
CA ASN A 73 1.46 5.78 3.58
C ASN A 73 2.80 5.42 2.95
N ALA A 74 2.90 4.32 2.20
CA ALA A 74 4.10 3.94 1.47
C ALA A 74 4.42 4.93 0.33
N ARG A 75 3.39 5.41 -0.38
CA ARG A 75 3.54 6.39 -1.49
C ARG A 75 3.81 7.82 -1.05
N LYS A 76 3.60 8.17 0.23
CA LYS A 76 3.85 9.55 0.71
C LYS A 76 5.29 9.98 0.42
N THR A 77 5.47 11.15 -0.16
CA THR A 77 6.78 11.77 -0.35
C THR A 77 7.12 12.76 0.76
N HIS A 78 6.10 13.20 1.52
CA HIS A 78 6.24 14.18 2.59
C HIS A 78 5.50 13.72 3.84
N CYS A 79 6.00 14.13 5.00
CA CYS A 79 5.28 13.95 6.26
C CYS A 79 4.10 14.94 6.37
N LYS A 80 3.26 14.77 7.39
CA LYS A 80 2.11 15.66 7.64
C LYS A 80 2.44 17.15 7.86
N HIS A 81 3.72 17.47 8.05
CA HIS A 81 4.23 18.84 8.21
C HIS A 81 4.96 19.35 6.96
N GLY A 82 4.90 18.63 5.84
CA GLY A 82 5.53 19.06 4.58
C GLY A 82 7.03 18.79 4.47
N HIS A 83 7.63 18.05 5.41
CA HIS A 83 9.04 17.67 5.28
C HIS A 83 9.20 16.45 4.37
N ALA A 84 10.10 16.52 3.39
CA ALA A 84 10.37 15.42 2.45
C ALA A 84 10.93 14.18 3.15
N PHE A 85 10.48 13.00 2.74
CA PHE A 85 11.05 11.71 3.11
C PHE A 85 12.25 11.38 2.20
N THR A 86 13.42 11.89 2.55
CA THR A 86 14.71 11.53 1.92
C THR A 86 15.48 10.52 2.79
N PRO A 87 16.53 9.85 2.32
CA PRO A 87 17.36 8.99 3.16
C PRO A 87 17.89 9.69 4.41
N GLU A 88 18.23 10.98 4.31
CA GLU A 88 18.75 11.84 5.38
C GLU A 88 17.65 12.30 6.34
N ASN A 89 16.40 12.41 5.90
CA ASN A 89 15.28 12.88 6.71
C ASN A 89 14.27 11.78 7.11
N THR A 90 14.49 10.53 6.72
CA THR A 90 13.60 9.40 7.03
C THR A 90 14.19 8.50 8.10
N TYR A 91 13.51 8.42 9.24
CA TYR A 91 13.81 7.49 10.32
C TYR A 91 12.86 6.29 10.26
N GLN A 92 13.41 5.08 10.15
CA GLN A 92 12.62 3.85 10.20
C GLN A 92 12.27 3.51 11.64
N ARG A 93 11.01 3.18 11.88
CA ARG A 93 10.45 2.70 13.15
C ARG A 93 9.89 1.31 12.96
N HIS A 94 9.65 0.62 14.07
CA HIS A 94 8.97 -0.68 14.05
C HIS A 94 7.54 -0.59 13.48
N ASP A 95 6.88 0.58 13.61
CA ASP A 95 5.50 0.84 13.20
C ASP A 95 5.38 1.66 11.90
N GLY A 96 6.49 1.93 11.21
CA GLY A 96 6.51 2.68 9.95
C GLY A 96 7.69 3.63 9.85
N ARG A 97 7.46 4.83 9.30
CA ARG A 97 8.51 5.84 9.14
C ARG A 97 8.14 7.16 9.79
N ALA A 98 9.15 7.83 10.33
CA ALA A 98 9.03 9.16 10.91
C ALA A 98 10.01 10.13 10.24
N CYS A 99 9.65 11.40 10.23
CA CYS A 99 10.52 12.47 9.73
C CYS A 99 11.52 12.88 10.83
N ARG A 100 12.82 12.87 10.52
CA ARG A 100 13.87 13.28 11.47
C ARG A 100 13.73 14.73 11.90
N THR A 101 13.36 15.65 10.99
CA THR A 101 13.06 17.05 11.34
C THR A 101 11.95 17.15 12.39
N CYS A 102 10.86 16.40 12.22
CA CYS A 102 9.76 16.37 13.20
C CYS A 102 10.21 15.82 14.56
N ILE A 103 11.03 14.76 14.55
CA ILE A 103 11.59 14.18 15.78
C ILE A 103 12.43 15.22 16.51
N ARG A 104 13.37 15.89 15.83
CA ARG A 104 14.23 16.93 16.40
C ARG A 104 13.41 18.06 17.04
N ALA A 105 12.40 18.55 16.33
CA ALA A 105 11.52 19.61 16.84
C ALA A 105 10.75 19.16 18.10
N ALA A 106 10.23 17.94 18.12
CA ALA A 106 9.53 17.40 19.29
C ALA A 106 10.48 17.25 20.49
N THR A 107 11.70 16.75 20.27
CA THR A 107 12.72 16.63 21.32
C THR A 107 13.11 17.98 21.90
N ALA A 108 13.30 19.01 21.08
CA ALA A 108 13.61 20.36 21.53
C ALA A 108 12.51 20.93 22.44
N ARG A 109 11.24 20.78 22.03
CA ARG A 109 10.06 21.20 22.82
C ARG A 109 9.94 20.45 24.16
N TYR A 110 10.29 19.16 24.19
CA TYR A 110 10.28 18.40 25.43
C TYR A 110 11.36 18.87 26.41
N ARG A 111 12.58 19.10 25.91
CA ARG A 111 13.71 19.59 26.72
C ARG A 111 13.45 20.98 27.31
N SER A 112 12.82 21.88 26.57
CA SER A 112 12.48 23.21 27.08
C SER A 112 11.47 23.16 28.24
N LYS A 113 10.48 22.27 28.17
CA LYS A 113 9.51 22.07 29.27
C LYS A 113 10.17 21.53 30.53
N LYS A 114 11.03 20.50 30.42
CA LYS A 114 11.72 19.90 31.56
C LYS A 114 12.65 20.85 32.33
N ARG A 115 13.23 21.84 31.64
CA ARG A 115 14.05 22.88 32.27
C ARG A 115 13.25 23.89 33.10
N GLY A 116 11.94 24.00 32.87
CA GLY A 116 11.07 24.96 33.54
C GLY A 116 10.24 24.37 34.68
N THR A 117 10.32 23.07 34.95
CA THR A 117 9.62 22.42 36.07
C THR A 117 10.65 22.20 37.19
N PRO A 118 10.56 22.90 38.33
CA PRO A 118 11.36 22.59 39.51
C PRO A 118 11.07 21.15 39.92
N ARG A 119 12.10 20.45 40.41
CA ARG A 119 12.03 19.04 40.80
C ARG A 119 11.24 18.87 42.09
#